data_AF-A0A6I2VWA4-F1
#
_entry.id   AF-A0A6I2VWA4-F1
#
_cell.length_a   1.000
_cell.length_b   1.000
_cell.length_c   1.000
_cell.angle_alpha   90.00
_cell.angle_beta   90.00
_cell.angle_gamma   90.00
#
_symmetry.space_group_name_H-M   'P 1'
#
loop_
_entity.id
_entity.type
_entity.pdbx_description
1 polymer ?
#
loop_
_entity_poly.entity_id
_entity_poly.type
_entity_poly.pdbx_seq_one_letter_code
_entity_poly.pdbx_strand_id
1 'polypeptide(L)' 'MSAGSPFYENGLPRFKGEYKDGKMHGYWEFYRKDGSLMRSGTFDLDKQVGLWTTYSRDGRVVKETNFKN' A
#
# COMPACT_ATOMS: atom_id res chain seq x y z
N MET A 1 16.66 8.99 13.77
CA MET A 1 15.64 7.92 13.67
C MET A 1 15.57 7.53 12.21
N SER A 2 16.04 6.36 11.82
CA SER A 2 16.08 5.95 10.42
C SER A 2 14.67 5.57 9.98
N ALA A 3 13.93 6.52 9.39
CA ALA A 3 12.78 6.18 8.57
C ALA A 3 13.31 5.25 7.46
N GLY A 4 12.91 3.99 7.48
CA GLY A 4 13.36 3.03 6.48
C GLY A 4 13.07 3.56 5.07
N SER A 5 14.02 3.40 4.15
CA SER A 5 13.87 3.92 2.80
C SER A 5 12.57 3.42 2.15
N PRO A 6 11.80 4.29 1.46
CA PRO A 6 10.56 3.90 0.79
C PRO A 6 10.81 2.98 -0.42
N PHE A 7 12.08 2.66 -0.71
CA PHE A 7 12.53 1.80 -1.78
C PHE A 7 13.12 0.48 -1.24
N TYR A 8 13.06 -0.56 -2.05
CA TYR A 8 13.82 -1.78 -1.90
C TYR A 8 15.29 -1.57 -2.31
N GLU A 9 16.14 -2.55 -2.01
CA GLU A 9 17.57 -2.52 -2.36
C GLU A 9 17.81 -2.42 -3.88
N ASN A 10 16.85 -2.86 -4.68
CA ASN A 10 16.86 -2.75 -6.14
C ASN A 10 16.30 -1.42 -6.67
N GLY A 11 15.97 -0.46 -5.79
CA GLY A 11 15.43 0.84 -6.15
C GLY A 11 13.93 0.86 -6.45
N LEU A 12 13.23 -0.28 -6.41
CA LEU A 12 11.78 -0.31 -6.60
C LEU A 12 11.04 0.22 -5.36
N PRO A 13 9.94 0.96 -5.52
CA PRO A 13 9.17 1.46 -4.38
C PRO A 13 8.54 0.30 -3.60
N ARG A 14 8.49 0.42 -2.27
CA ARG A 14 7.76 -0.49 -1.38
C ARG A 14 6.28 -0.14 -1.32
N PHE A 15 5.99 1.15 -1.46
CA PHE A 15 4.65 1.69 -1.44
C PHE A 15 4.59 3.01 -2.22
N LYS A 16 3.40 3.38 -2.64
CA LYS A 16 3.09 4.66 -3.27
C LYS A 16 1.73 5.13 -2.74
N GLY A 17 1.66 6.41 -2.39
CA GLY A 17 0.47 7.05 -1.88
C GLY A 17 0.80 8.44 -1.35
N GLU A 18 -0.20 9.11 -0.79
CA GLU A 18 -0.08 10.47 -0.31
C GLU A 18 -0.12 10.54 1.21
N TYR A 19 0.61 11.51 1.76
CA TYR A 19 0.55 11.84 3.17
C TYR A 19 -0.23 13.14 3.35
N LYS A 20 -1.14 13.15 4.32
CA LYS A 20 -1.83 14.33 4.83
C LYS A 20 -1.50 14.48 6.31
N ASP A 21 -0.96 15.64 6.69
CA ASP A 21 -0.53 15.93 8.08
C ASP A 21 0.47 14.90 8.64
N GLY A 22 1.35 14.39 7.79
CA GLY A 22 2.33 13.37 8.14
C GLY A 22 1.75 11.95 8.28
N LYS A 23 0.47 11.75 7.98
CA LYS A 23 -0.24 10.46 8.05
C LYS A 23 -0.64 9.97 6.67
N MET A 24 -0.72 8.67 6.48
CA MET A 24 -1.15 8.06 5.21
C MET A 24 -2.60 8.47 4.93
N HIS A 25 -2.85 8.99 3.73
CA HIS A 25 -4.18 9.42 3.31
C HIS A 25 -4.39 9.15 1.81
N GLY A 26 -5.64 8.96 1.41
CA GLY A 26 -6.00 8.69 0.02
C GLY A 26 -5.71 7.25 -0.40
N TYR A 27 -5.53 7.02 -1.70
CA TYR A 27 -5.27 5.70 -2.25
C TYR A 27 -3.79 5.32 -2.13
N TRP A 28 -3.57 4.06 -1.74
CA TRP A 28 -2.26 3.52 -1.46
C TRP A 28 -2.05 2.19 -2.16
N GLU A 29 -0.84 2.00 -2.66
CA GLU A 29 -0.38 0.79 -3.32
C GLU A 29 0.87 0.30 -2.61
N PHE A 30 0.96 -1.00 -2.39
CA PHE A 30 2.09 -1.67 -1.79
C PHE A 30 2.62 -2.68 -2.77
N TYR A 31 3.93 -2.68 -2.98
CA TYR A 31 4.60 -3.49 -3.98
C TYR A 31 5.50 -4.52 -3.30
N ARG A 32 5.86 -5.58 -4.02
CA ARG A 32 6.87 -6.56 -3.60
C ARG A 32 8.25 -6.16 -4.13
N LYS A 33 9.29 -6.89 -3.69
CA LYS A 33 10.67 -6.72 -4.19
C LYS A 33 10.78 -6.87 -5.71
N ASP A 34 9.91 -7.65 -6.35
CA ASP A 34 9.89 -7.85 -7.80
C ASP A 34 9.08 -6.76 -8.55
N GLY A 35 8.52 -5.78 -7.83
CA GLY A 35 7.68 -4.72 -8.39
C GLY A 35 6.21 -5.11 -8.58
N SER A 36 5.82 -6.36 -8.32
CA SER A 36 4.43 -6.78 -8.41
C SER A 36 3.58 -6.11 -7.32
N LEU A 37 2.36 -5.70 -7.69
CA LEU A 37 1.40 -5.14 -6.74
C LEU A 37 1.03 -6.22 -5.71
N MET A 38 1.24 -5.90 -4.44
CA MET A 38 0.92 -6.78 -3.32
C MET A 38 -0.46 -6.50 -2.76
N ARG A 39 -0.76 -5.21 -2.53
CA ARG A 39 -1.98 -4.78 -1.88
C ARG A 39 -2.28 -3.34 -2.26
N SER A 40 -3.55 -2.99 -2.39
CA SER A 40 -3.98 -1.60 -2.51
C SER A 40 -5.25 -1.33 -1.72
N GLY A 41 -5.51 -0.06 -1.46
CA GLY A 41 -6.69 0.39 -0.74
C GLY A 41 -6.55 1.84 -0.28
N THR A 42 -7.52 2.30 0.49
CA THR A 42 -7.56 3.70 0.93
C THR A 42 -7.20 3.82 2.40
N PHE A 43 -6.44 4.86 2.74
CA PHE A 43 -6.24 5.32 4.10
C PHE A 43 -6.95 6.64 4.36
N ASP A 44 -7.46 6.79 5.58
CA ASP A 44 -7.87 8.06 6.14
C ASP A 44 -7.07 8.32 7.43
N LEU A 45 -6.02 9.14 7.33
CA LEU A 45 -5.16 9.53 8.45
C LEU A 45 -4.61 8.30 9.22
N ASP A 46 -3.88 7.43 8.52
CA ASP A 46 -3.32 6.13 8.95
C ASP A 46 -4.35 5.02 9.20
N LYS A 47 -5.66 5.28 9.09
CA LYS A 47 -6.69 4.24 9.23
C LYS A 47 -7.04 3.63 7.88
N GLN A 48 -7.05 2.30 7.80
CA GLN A 48 -7.52 1.59 6.61
C GLN A 48 -9.04 1.75 6.47
N VAL A 49 -9.49 2.27 5.34
CA VAL A 49 -10.91 2.49 5.05
C VAL A 49 -11.28 1.97 3.66
N GLY A 50 -12.55 1.63 3.48
CA GLY A 50 -13.10 1.16 2.21
C GLY A 50 -12.57 -0.21 1.79
N LEU A 51 -12.59 -0.45 0.48
CA LEU A 51 -12.16 -1.71 -0.11
C LEU A 51 -10.63 -1.80 -0.12
N TRP A 52 -10.14 -2.90 0.43
CA TRP A 52 -8.74 -3.29 0.39
C TRP A 52 -8.60 -4.58 -0.39
N THR A 53 -7.72 -4.56 -1.39
CA THR A 53 -7.52 -5.68 -2.30
C THR A 53 -6.08 -6.18 -2.16
N THR A 54 -5.92 -7.48 -1.96
CA THR A 54 -4.64 -8.19 -1.96
C THR A 54 -4.52 -8.97 -3.26
N TYR A 55 -3.38 -8.85 -3.93
CA TYR A 55 -3.12 -9.47 -5.22
C TYR A 55 -2.13 -10.63 -5.09
N SER A 56 -2.19 -11.60 -5.99
CA SER A 56 -1.15 -12.63 -6.15
C SER A 56 0.09 -12.03 -6.83
N ARG A 57 1.16 -12.82 -6.98
CA ARG A 57 2.33 -12.39 -7.76
C ARG A 57 2.00 -12.21 -9.25
N ASP A 58 1.00 -12.94 -9.75
CA ASP A 58 0.51 -12.84 -11.14
C ASP A 58 -0.51 -11.70 -11.35
N GLY A 59 -0.74 -10.87 -10.32
CA GLY A 59 -1.66 -9.73 -10.39
C GLY A 59 -3.15 -10.07 -10.23
N ARG A 60 -3.50 -11.31 -9.91
CA ARG A 60 -4.91 -11.70 -9.67
C ARG A 60 -5.36 -11.30 -8.27
N VAL A 61 -6.62 -10.93 -8.10
CA VAL A 61 -7.20 -10.67 -6.77
C VAL A 61 -7.25 -11.97 -5.98
N VAL A 62 -6.64 -11.95 -4.79
CA VAL A 62 -6.61 -13.08 -3.85
C VAL A 62 -7.59 -12.85 -2.70
N LYS A 63 -7.73 -11.61 -2.25
CA LYS A 63 -8.59 -11.26 -1.13
C LYS A 63 -9.06 -9.83 -1.24
N GLU A 64 -10.32 -9.63 -0.93
CA GLU A 64 -10.92 -8.32 -0.74
C GLU A 64 -11.40 -8.20 0.70
N THR A 65 -11.26 -7.03 1.30
CA THR A 65 -11.72 -6.74 2.65
C THR A 65 -12.23 -5.33 2.71
N ASN A 66 -13.47 -5.16 3.16
CA ASN A 66 -14.09 -3.86 3.29
C ASN A 66 -13.96 -3.38 4.74
N PHE A 67 -13.15 -2.34 4.97
CA PHE A 67 -12.99 -1.71 6.26
C PHE A 67 -13.97 -0.54 6.37
N LYS A 68 -15.02 -0.71 7.16
CA LYS A 68 -15.90 0.39 7.54
C LYS A 68 -15.34 1.06 8.79
N ASN A 69 -15.26 2.38 8.75
CA ASN A 69 -14.84 3.24 9.86
C ASN A 69 -15.87 3.18 11.00
#